data_AF-A0A524JI42-F1
#
_entry.id   AF-A0A524JI42-F1
#
_cell.length_a   1.000
_cell.length_b   1.000
_cell.length_c   1.000
_cell.angle_alpha   90.00
_cell.angle_beta   90.00
_cell.angle_gamma   90.00
#
_symmetry.space_group_name_H-M   'P 1'
#
loop_
_entity.id
_entity.type
_entity.pdbx_description
1 polymer ?
#
loop_
_entity_poly.entity_id
_entity_poly.type
_entity_poly.pdbx_seq_one_letter_code
_entity_poly.pdbx_strand_id
1 'polypeptide(L)' 'MAIGRIIGGQSLNEAEENFNVSLRPTSLAECVGQQNVREKVAIAIAAAR' A
#
# COMPACT_ATOMS: atom_id res chain seq x y z
N MET A 1 12.54 -28.81 -7.85
CA MET A 1 12.25 -28.25 -6.51
C MET A 1 11.78 -26.82 -6.68
N ALA A 2 10.45 -26.59 -6.61
CA ALA A 2 9.92 -25.24 -6.58
C ALA A 2 10.11 -24.72 -5.15
N ILE A 3 11.09 -23.82 -4.96
CA ILE A 3 11.17 -23.02 -3.74
C ILE A 3 9.87 -22.22 -3.72
N GLY A 4 8.93 -22.66 -2.88
CA GLY A 4 7.68 -21.96 -2.63
C GLY A 4 8.04 -20.62 -2.01
N ARG A 5 8.26 -19.61 -2.85
CA ARG A 5 8.30 -18.22 -2.43
C ARG A 5 6.90 -17.91 -1.91
N ILE A 6 6.72 -18.02 -0.61
CA ILE A 6 5.58 -17.43 0.08
C ILE A 6 5.73 -15.93 -0.19
N ILE A 7 5.02 -15.42 -1.19
CA ILE A 7 4.82 -13.98 -1.34
C ILE A 7 3.83 -13.58 -0.24
N GLY A 8 4.34 -13.51 0.99
CA GLY A 8 3.61 -12.99 2.13
C GLY A 8 3.67 -11.47 2.11
N GLY A 9 2.62 -10.82 2.59
CA GLY A 9 2.63 -9.36 2.78
C GLY A 9 3.49 -8.91 3.98
N GLN A 10 4.33 -9.80 4.54
CA GLN A 10 5.21 -9.51 5.66
C GLN A 10 6.62 -9.25 5.16
N SER A 11 7.26 -8.23 5.72
CA SER A 11 8.68 -7.96 5.48
C SER A 11 9.54 -9.13 6.00
N LEU A 12 10.59 -9.49 5.26
CA LEU A 12 11.50 -10.58 5.60
C LEU A 12 12.48 -10.20 6.71
N ASN A 13 12.74 -8.90 6.89
CA ASN A 13 13.60 -8.35 7.94
C ASN A 13 13.30 -6.87 8.20
N GLU A 14 13.96 -6.31 9.23
CA GLU A 14 13.79 -4.92 9.66
C GLU A 14 14.28 -3.89 8.63
N ALA A 15 15.34 -4.20 7.86
CA ALA A 15 15.83 -3.30 6.81
C ALA A 15 14.84 -3.19 5.65
N GLU A 16 14.20 -4.30 5.28
CA GLU A 16 13.12 -4.31 4.28
C GLU A 16 11.88 -3.57 4.79
N GLU A 17 11.50 -3.75 6.06
CA GLU A 17 10.39 -2.98 6.65
C GLU A 17 10.67 -1.48 6.61
N ASN A 18 11.85 -1.05 7.07
CA ASN A 18 12.25 0.36 7.04
C ASN A 18 12.24 0.93 5.61
N PHE A 19 12.69 0.14 4.64
CA PHE A 19 12.65 0.52 3.24
C PHE A 19 11.20 0.64 2.71
N ASN A 20 10.35 -0.35 3.00
CA ASN A 20 8.94 -0.35 2.60
C ASN A 20 8.17 0.83 3.22
N VAL A 21 8.44 1.14 4.48
CA VAL A 21 7.86 2.31 5.17
C VAL A 21 8.30 3.61 4.48
N SER A 22 9.58 3.73 4.10
CA SER A 22 10.08 4.93 3.41
C SER A 22 9.48 5.16 2.02
N LEU A 23 8.98 4.11 1.36
CA LEU A 23 8.34 4.17 0.05
C LEU A 23 6.81 4.24 0.11
N ARG A 24 6.22 4.20 1.31
CA ARG A 24 4.77 4.12 1.48
C ARG A 24 4.12 5.46 1.09
N PRO A 25 3.08 5.48 0.24
CA PRO A 25 2.37 6.69 -0.15
C PRO A 25 1.88 7.52 1.05
N THR A 26 2.10 8.84 1.01
CA THR A 26 1.68 9.75 2.10
C THR A 26 0.36 10.46 1.81
N SER A 27 -0.01 10.54 0.53
CA SER A 27 -1.29 11.06 0.06
C SER A 27 -2.05 10.04 -0.78
N LEU A 28 -3.37 10.20 -0.86
CA LEU A 28 -4.23 9.32 -1.66
C LEU A 28 -3.91 9.40 -3.17
N ALA A 29 -3.32 10.51 -3.63
CA ALA A 29 -2.94 10.71 -5.03
C ALA A 29 -1.71 9.89 -5.45
N GLU A 30 -0.82 9.58 -4.51
CA GLU A 30 0.37 8.74 -4.73
C GLU A 30 0.02 7.24 -4.85
N CYS A 31 -1.17 6.83 -4.41
CA CYS A 31 -1.63 5.46 -4.54
C CYS A 31 -1.83 5.07 -6.02
N VAL A 32 -1.11 4.04 -6.45
CA VAL A 32 -1.17 3.49 -7.81
C VAL A 32 -2.15 2.32 -7.87
N GLY A 33 -3.03 2.32 -8.88
CA GLY A 33 -4.04 1.28 -9.10
C GLY A 33 -5.31 1.48 -8.27
N GLN A 34 -6.16 0.44 -8.20
CA GLN A 34 -7.40 0.40 -7.40
C GLN A 34 -8.28 1.67 -7.53
N GLN A 35 -8.47 2.16 -8.77
CA GLN A 35 -9.14 3.43 -9.06
C GLN A 35 -10.50 3.58 -8.37
N ASN A 36 -11.36 2.55 -8.43
CA ASN A 36 -12.68 2.55 -7.80
C ASN A 36 -12.61 2.76 -6.29
N VAL A 37 -11.66 2.12 -5.61
CA VAL A 37 -11.46 2.28 -4.16
C VAL A 37 -10.99 3.70 -3.86
N ARG A 38 -10.00 4.19 -4.62
CA ARG A 38 -9.44 5.53 -4.45
C ARG A 38 -10.51 6.61 -4.59
N GLU A 39 -11.38 6.50 -5.59
CA GLU A 39 -12.48 7.45 -5.83
C GLU A 39 -13.50 7.43 -4.69
N LYS A 40 -13.92 6.25 -4.22
CA LYS A 40 -14.86 6.14 -3.09
C LYS A 40 -14.30 6.73 -1.81
N VAL A 41 -13.02 6.49 -1.52
CA VAL A 41 -12.34 7.06 -0.36
C VAL A 41 -12.27 8.58 -0.48
N ALA A 42 -11.93 9.11 -1.66
CA ALA A 42 -11.90 10.55 -1.89
C ALA A 42 -13.27 11.21 -1.64
N ILE A 43 -14.35 10.60 -2.14
CA ILE A 43 -15.73 11.07 -1.92
C ILE A 43 -16.07 11.05 -0.42
N ALA A 44 -15.75 9.96 0.28
CA ALA A 44 -16.03 9.84 1.71
C ALA A 44 -15.29 10.90 2.54
N ILE A 45 -14.01 11.16 2.23
CA ILE A 45 -13.22 12.22 2.87
C ILE A 45 -13.84 13.59 2.59
N ALA A 46 -14.26 13.85 1.35
CA ALA A 46 -14.87 15.13 0.98
C ALA A 46 -16.23 15.35 1.67
N ALA A 47 -17.03 14.28 1.84
CA ALA A 47 -18.33 14.36 2.53
C ALA A 47 -18.20 14.47 4.06
N ALA A 48 -17.09 14.03 4.65
CA ALA A 48 -16.84 14.11 6.09
C ALA A 48 -16.24 15.45 6.53
N ARG A 49 -15.82 16.30 5.57
CA ARG A 49 -15.37 17.68 5.81
C ARG A 49 -16.56 18.62 5.82
#